data_AF-A0A936DCY4-F1
#
_entry.id   AF-A0A936DCY4-F1
#
_cell.length_a   1.000
_cell.length_b   1.000
_cell.length_c   1.000
_cell.angle_alpha   90.00
_cell.angle_beta   90.00
_cell.angle_gamma   90.00
#
_symmetry.space_group_name_H-M   'P 1'
#
loop_
_entity.id
_entity.type
_entity.pdbx_description
1 polymer ?
#
loop_
_entity_poly.entity_id
_entity_poly.type
_entity_poly.pdbx_seq_one_letter_code
_entity_poly.pdbx_strand_id
1 'polypeptide(L)'
;MLGTIIALLDDKDVDVSAHLGQATSLSLAAIALVIAFFVVRPELWKRMLFDRLDPRPAAVMRIAFGLVVLWTFSDLARDARFLFTDEGMWLTKMARKNYGGKMTTLWDPEHGFQHWWDIFPAIWGKFTILHVRSDPQFVYGLYALMLLSITTMTLGIWTRTSTVLSWILVEQIYRYSPLFYTGGDTVVRVFLFLGMFCRWGEAYSIDAWRRHRKLILGGASELPALRRIPAWPQRLMMLQLAIIYSATGLLKSGGTWIDGTALYFSLCLDHFYRFPQQIYVATFMQFIGVLPVVTVFVRFWELLFPMVLVGMAVNCFERERRDGSWPSAPAWRRWSSYALITAAFACGAPIAGWGAYYYIPPQYFPVVPHEAFPVFFGAASALVCVLCVAVYFTVRNRPIASKVVFHWLLGRRTWLIWGFLMHIGIDLGMNVGTFAEVMMAAYFAWPSGDEVGRAFRYVMSRPASPGEHGRPRRKRRWAAALLAPIDRLRWRKPGRAYVVHHNPDETSVRHAALLRLWDLGERLQFVADEGVSSRKLVIEIEGERGRYVGAAAGSMLLRIFPGLWWLRPVRRIPVLGTAARALAVVILRQRP
;
A
#
# COMPACT_ATOMS: atom_id res chain seq x y z
N MET A 1 20.09 -7.26 21.02
CA MET A 1 18.91 -6.64 20.37
C MET A 1 18.39 -5.44 21.15
N LEU A 2 17.90 -5.54 22.40
CA LEU A 2 17.50 -4.32 23.15
C LEU A 2 18.67 -3.35 23.41
N GLY A 3 19.87 -3.85 23.77
CA GLY A 3 21.05 -3.00 23.96
C GLY A 3 21.61 -2.40 22.66
N THR A 4 21.57 -3.15 21.55
CA THR A 4 21.98 -2.69 20.21
C THR A 4 21.04 -1.60 19.65
N ILE A 5 19.79 -1.54 20.12
CA ILE A 5 18.79 -0.55 19.69
C ILE A 5 18.93 0.77 20.47
N ILE A 6 19.54 0.72 21.66
CA ILE A 6 19.93 1.88 22.48
C ILE A 6 21.29 2.42 22.00
N ALA A 7 21.87 1.91 20.91
CA ALA A 7 23.21 2.31 20.50
C ALA A 7 23.24 3.64 19.76
N LEU A 8 22.30 4.00 18.89
CA LEU A 8 22.46 5.11 17.92
C LEU A 8 22.44 6.57 18.51
N LEU A 9 23.02 6.81 19.69
CA LEU A 9 22.63 7.88 20.63
C LEU A 9 23.65 9.02 20.88
N ASP A 10 24.68 9.24 20.07
CA ASP A 10 25.51 10.45 20.25
C ASP A 10 25.80 11.11 18.91
N ASP A 11 25.49 12.41 18.84
CA ASP A 11 25.64 13.32 17.68
C ASP A 11 27.11 13.74 17.50
N LYS A 12 28.04 12.88 17.92
CA LYS A 12 29.47 13.05 17.73
C LYS A 12 29.84 12.36 16.44
N ASP A 13 30.75 12.96 15.67
CA ASP A 13 31.40 12.29 14.55
C ASP A 13 32.17 11.08 15.10
N VAL A 14 31.51 9.92 15.15
CA VAL A 14 32.10 8.66 15.59
C VAL A 14 32.86 8.09 14.40
N ASP A 15 34.19 8.06 14.51
CA ASP A 15 35.03 7.45 13.49
C ASP A 15 34.90 5.91 13.51
N VAL A 16 34.10 5.40 12.57
CA VAL A 16 33.88 3.95 12.37
C VAL A 16 34.85 3.34 11.34
N SER A 17 35.81 4.11 10.81
CA SER A 17 36.67 3.70 9.69
C SER A 17 37.43 2.41 9.95
N ALA A 18 37.85 2.17 11.21
CA ALA A 18 38.61 0.97 11.60
C ALA A 18 37.87 -0.35 11.33
N HIS A 19 36.52 -0.35 11.36
CA HIS A 19 35.72 -1.56 11.12
C HIS A 19 34.83 -1.48 9.88
N LEU A 20 34.81 -0.33 9.17
CA LEU A 20 33.93 -0.12 8.03
C LEU A 20 34.17 -1.15 6.91
N GLY A 21 35.43 -1.37 6.51
CA GLY A 21 35.77 -2.35 5.48
C GLY A 21 35.40 -3.79 5.86
N GLN A 22 35.54 -4.14 7.13
CA GLN A 22 35.16 -5.46 7.66
C GLN A 22 33.63 -5.62 7.69
N ALA A 23 32.90 -4.59 8.14
CA ALA A 23 31.44 -4.57 8.13
C ALA A 23 30.88 -4.66 6.71
N THR A 24 31.48 -3.96 5.74
CA THR A 24 31.12 -4.07 4.32
C THR A 24 31.35 -5.49 3.81
N SER A 25 32.51 -6.09 4.09
CA SER A 25 32.85 -7.44 3.65
C SER A 25 31.89 -8.49 4.25
N LEU A 26 31.58 -8.39 5.54
CA LEU A 26 30.60 -9.26 6.21
C LEU A 26 29.18 -9.06 5.67
N SER A 27 28.80 -7.83 5.33
CA SER A 27 27.49 -7.53 4.72
C SER A 27 27.37 -8.15 3.33
N LEU A 28 28.41 -8.02 2.50
CA LEU A 28 28.46 -8.65 1.18
C LEU A 28 28.46 -10.19 1.29
N ALA A 29 29.20 -10.74 2.25
CA ALA A 29 29.20 -12.17 2.54
C ALA A 29 27.80 -12.66 2.96
N ALA A 30 27.11 -11.93 3.85
CA ALA A 30 25.74 -12.25 4.25
C ALA A 30 24.78 -12.24 3.05
N ILE A 31 24.89 -11.26 2.15
CA ILE A 31 24.10 -11.20 0.91
C ILE A 31 24.41 -12.43 0.02
N ALA A 32 25.69 -12.76 -0.19
CA ALA A 32 26.10 -13.91 -0.98
C ALA A 32 25.57 -15.23 -0.39
N LEU A 33 25.59 -15.38 0.94
CA LEU A 33 25.04 -16.55 1.64
C LEU A 33 23.51 -16.64 1.50
N VAL A 34 22.79 -15.53 1.54
CA VAL A 34 21.34 -15.48 1.27
C VAL A 34 21.03 -15.84 -0.19
N ILE A 35 21.85 -15.39 -1.14
CA ILE A 35 21.72 -15.79 -2.55
C ILE A 35 21.97 -17.30 -2.68
N ALA A 36 23.05 -17.82 -2.09
CA ALA A 36 23.37 -19.24 -2.08
C ALA A 36 22.25 -20.07 -1.44
N PHE A 37 21.60 -19.57 -0.39
CA PHE A 37 20.41 -20.21 0.20
C PHE A 37 19.30 -20.42 -0.83
N PHE A 38 19.00 -19.41 -1.65
CA PHE A 38 17.99 -19.53 -2.71
C PHE A 38 18.46 -20.36 -3.92
N VAL A 39 19.77 -20.44 -4.19
CA VAL A 39 20.33 -21.38 -5.17
C VAL A 39 20.19 -22.83 -4.70
N VAL A 40 20.36 -23.09 -3.40
CA VAL A 40 20.12 -24.43 -2.80
C VAL A 40 18.63 -24.73 -2.68
N ARG A 41 17.77 -23.72 -2.48
CA ARG A 41 16.30 -23.84 -2.32
C ARG A 41 15.51 -23.02 -3.36
N PRO A 42 15.68 -23.24 -4.68
CA PRO A 42 15.00 -22.48 -5.73
C PRO A 42 13.48 -22.56 -5.66
N GLU A 43 12.91 -23.65 -5.11
CA GLU A 43 11.46 -23.75 -4.89
C GLU A 43 10.95 -22.68 -3.91
N LEU A 44 11.73 -22.30 -2.90
CA LEU A 44 11.35 -21.23 -1.97
C LEU A 44 11.43 -19.86 -2.65
N TRP A 45 12.43 -19.64 -3.52
CA TRP A 45 12.53 -18.41 -4.32
C TRP A 45 11.39 -18.29 -5.33
N LYS A 46 11.11 -19.36 -6.07
CA LYS A 46 9.97 -19.46 -7.01
C LYS A 46 8.67 -19.11 -6.30
N ARG A 47 8.47 -19.68 -5.12
CA ARG A 47 7.30 -19.42 -4.30
C ARG A 47 7.26 -18.00 -3.77
N MET A 48 8.39 -17.47 -3.33
CA MET A 48 8.51 -16.11 -2.78
C MET A 48 8.46 -15.02 -3.84
N LEU A 49 8.70 -15.23 -5.13
CA LEU A 49 8.57 -14.16 -6.13
C LEU A 49 7.68 -14.48 -7.33
N PHE A 50 7.60 -15.73 -7.75
CA PHE A 50 6.99 -16.13 -9.02
C PHE A 50 5.61 -16.79 -8.90
N ASP A 51 5.08 -16.89 -7.69
CA ASP A 51 3.69 -17.28 -7.46
C ASP A 51 2.70 -16.34 -8.16
N ARG A 52 1.48 -16.84 -8.35
CA ARG A 52 0.37 -16.11 -8.95
C ARG A 52 -0.63 -15.68 -7.88
N LEU A 53 -0.79 -14.38 -7.69
CA LEU A 53 -1.67 -13.79 -6.69
C LEU A 53 -3.05 -13.47 -7.25
N ASP A 54 -4.01 -13.38 -6.35
CA ASP A 54 -5.31 -12.76 -6.63
C ASP A 54 -5.12 -11.27 -7.01
N PRO A 55 -5.73 -10.78 -8.09
CA PRO A 55 -5.55 -9.40 -8.54
C PRO A 55 -6.31 -8.34 -7.73
N ARG A 56 -7.28 -8.73 -6.88
CA ARG A 56 -8.15 -7.77 -6.16
C ARG A 56 -7.37 -6.79 -5.27
N PRO A 57 -6.37 -7.19 -4.46
CA PRO A 57 -5.60 -6.25 -3.64
C PRO A 57 -4.82 -5.23 -4.51
N ALA A 58 -4.16 -5.72 -5.56
CA ALA A 58 -3.44 -4.86 -6.50
C ALA A 58 -4.36 -3.86 -7.20
N ALA A 59 -5.59 -4.28 -7.55
CA ALA A 59 -6.59 -3.41 -8.15
C ALA A 59 -7.12 -2.33 -7.20
N VAL A 60 -7.35 -2.65 -5.92
CA VAL A 60 -7.71 -1.66 -4.89
C VAL A 60 -6.54 -0.69 -4.69
N MET A 61 -5.32 -1.20 -4.62
CA MET A 61 -4.12 -0.38 -4.53
C MET A 61 -3.99 0.56 -5.73
N ARG A 62 -4.19 0.10 -6.96
CA ARG A 62 -4.19 0.96 -8.17
C ARG A 62 -5.17 2.13 -8.05
N ILE A 63 -6.38 1.87 -7.56
CA ILE A 63 -7.41 2.90 -7.40
C ILE A 63 -7.01 3.89 -6.30
N ALA A 64 -6.68 3.38 -5.10
CA ALA A 64 -6.30 4.23 -3.96
C ALA A 64 -5.06 5.07 -4.26
N PHE A 65 -4.00 4.43 -4.75
CA PHE A 65 -2.74 5.07 -5.12
C PHE A 65 -2.92 6.04 -6.30
N GLY A 66 -3.65 5.65 -7.34
CA GLY A 66 -3.95 6.52 -8.47
C GLY A 66 -4.75 7.76 -8.09
N LEU A 67 -5.69 7.64 -7.15
CA LEU A 67 -6.42 8.79 -6.59
C LEU A 67 -5.51 9.73 -5.80
N VAL A 68 -4.60 9.19 -4.98
CA VAL A 68 -3.61 9.99 -4.25
C VAL A 68 -2.71 10.74 -5.21
N VAL A 69 -2.15 10.07 -6.21
CA VAL A 69 -1.29 10.70 -7.23
C VAL A 69 -2.06 11.75 -8.04
N LEU A 70 -3.30 11.45 -8.44
CA LEU A 70 -4.15 12.40 -9.15
C LEU A 70 -4.43 13.63 -8.30
N TRP A 71 -4.78 13.44 -7.03
CA TRP A 71 -5.04 14.52 -6.09
C TRP A 71 -3.80 15.40 -5.88
N THR A 72 -2.66 14.76 -5.63
CA THR A 72 -1.33 15.41 -5.48
C THR A 72 -1.08 16.39 -6.62
N PHE A 73 -1.16 15.92 -7.86
CA PHE A 73 -0.90 16.77 -9.02
C PHE A 73 -2.08 17.71 -9.35
N SER A 74 -3.31 17.40 -8.93
CA SER A 74 -4.42 18.34 -9.12
C SER A 74 -4.29 19.55 -8.18
N ASP A 75 -3.81 19.35 -6.96
CA ASP A 75 -3.56 20.43 -6.02
C ASP A 75 -2.38 21.30 -6.49
N LEU A 76 -1.29 20.65 -6.91
CA LEU A 76 -0.09 21.33 -7.44
C LEU A 76 -0.33 22.07 -8.77
N ALA A 77 -1.44 21.78 -9.46
CA ALA A 77 -1.77 22.46 -10.72
C ALA A 77 -1.95 23.98 -10.56
N ARG A 78 -2.33 24.43 -9.35
CA ARG A 78 -2.47 25.86 -9.02
C ARG A 78 -1.13 26.60 -9.09
N ASP A 79 -0.06 25.93 -8.66
CA ASP A 79 1.29 26.46 -8.62
C ASP A 79 2.11 26.07 -9.85
N ALA A 80 1.52 25.36 -10.82
CA ALA A 80 2.25 24.81 -11.96
C ALA A 80 2.94 25.89 -12.82
N ARG A 81 2.32 27.08 -12.97
CA ARG A 81 2.96 28.21 -13.66
C ARG A 81 4.24 28.63 -12.94
N PHE A 82 4.17 28.77 -11.63
CA PHE A 82 5.30 29.22 -10.83
C PHE A 82 6.40 28.15 -10.73
N LEU A 83 6.03 26.87 -10.63
CA LEU A 83 6.98 25.79 -10.36
C LEU A 83 7.61 25.19 -11.62
N PHE A 84 6.87 25.12 -12.72
CA PHE A 84 7.23 24.27 -13.87
C PHE A 84 7.46 25.03 -15.18
N THR A 85 7.13 26.32 -15.24
CA THR A 85 7.34 27.12 -16.46
C THR A 85 8.55 28.03 -16.35
N ASP A 86 9.01 28.52 -17.50
CA ASP A 86 10.06 29.54 -17.61
C ASP A 86 9.61 30.96 -17.26
N GLU A 87 8.33 31.17 -16.95
CA GLU A 87 7.80 32.42 -16.37
C GLU A 87 7.80 32.40 -14.83
N GLY A 88 8.09 31.24 -14.24
CA GLY A 88 8.05 31.00 -12.81
C GLY A 88 9.39 31.21 -12.12
N MET A 89 9.68 30.34 -11.16
CA MET A 89 10.87 30.42 -10.32
C MET A 89 12.17 30.18 -11.10
N TRP A 90 12.14 29.32 -12.12
CA TRP A 90 13.32 28.95 -12.91
C TRP A 90 13.06 29.15 -14.39
N LEU A 91 13.87 29.99 -15.04
CA LEU A 91 13.98 29.97 -16.50
C LEU A 91 14.44 28.59 -16.96
N THR A 92 14.01 28.13 -18.14
CA THR A 92 14.39 26.82 -18.72
C THR A 92 15.90 26.56 -18.60
N LYS A 93 16.72 27.56 -18.96
CA LYS A 93 18.20 27.49 -18.91
C LYS A 93 18.74 27.35 -17.48
N MET A 94 18.12 28.02 -16.50
CA MET A 94 18.51 27.92 -15.09
C MET A 94 18.14 26.56 -14.51
N ALA A 95 16.93 26.06 -14.79
CA ALA A 95 16.50 24.73 -14.38
C ALA A 95 17.42 23.64 -14.96
N ARG A 96 17.76 23.73 -16.26
CA ARG A 96 18.73 22.81 -16.89
C ARG A 96 20.11 22.89 -16.25
N LYS A 97 20.62 24.10 -15.99
CA LYS A 97 21.94 24.30 -15.35
C LYS A 97 22.01 23.67 -13.96
N ASN A 98 20.98 23.86 -13.13
CA ASN A 98 20.99 23.40 -11.74
C ASN A 98 20.57 21.94 -11.58
N TYR A 99 19.66 21.45 -12.43
CA TYR A 99 18.98 20.16 -12.22
C TYR A 99 19.03 19.21 -13.42
N GLY A 100 19.54 19.64 -14.58
CA GLY A 100 19.54 18.85 -15.82
C GLY A 100 20.51 17.68 -15.89
N GLY A 101 21.41 17.53 -14.90
CA GLY A 101 22.41 16.46 -14.90
C GLY A 101 23.23 16.49 -16.19
N LYS A 102 23.28 15.38 -16.93
CA LYS A 102 24.04 15.31 -18.20
C LYS A 102 23.49 16.21 -19.32
N MET A 103 22.25 16.71 -19.22
CA MET A 103 21.71 17.67 -20.19
C MET A 103 22.47 18.99 -20.22
N THR A 104 23.28 19.31 -19.20
CA THR A 104 24.11 20.54 -19.18
C THR A 104 25.26 20.50 -20.18
N THR A 105 25.71 19.31 -20.56
CA THR A 105 26.89 19.10 -21.41
C THR A 105 26.55 18.42 -22.73
N LEU A 106 25.51 17.58 -22.75
CA LEU A 106 25.13 16.81 -23.93
C LEU A 106 24.15 17.53 -24.86
N TRP A 107 23.48 18.59 -24.40
CA TRP A 107 22.42 19.25 -25.15
C TRP A 107 22.55 20.77 -25.12
N ASP A 108 22.44 21.38 -26.30
CA ASP A 108 22.49 22.82 -26.53
C ASP A 108 21.18 23.33 -27.18
N PRO A 109 20.66 24.53 -26.83
CA PRO A 109 19.46 25.07 -27.47
C PRO A 109 19.55 25.29 -28.97
N GLU A 110 20.73 25.64 -29.50
CA GLU A 110 20.90 25.96 -30.93
C GLU A 110 21.16 24.69 -31.75
N HIS A 111 21.96 23.76 -31.21
CA HIS A 111 22.44 22.59 -31.96
C HIS A 111 21.81 21.25 -31.52
N GLY A 112 21.05 21.24 -30.42
CA GLY A 112 20.46 20.02 -29.87
C GLY A 112 21.51 19.07 -29.29
N PHE A 113 21.31 17.76 -29.50
CA PHE A 113 22.34 16.76 -29.17
C PHE A 113 23.37 16.69 -30.28
N GLN A 114 24.66 16.63 -29.93
CA GLN A 114 25.74 16.46 -30.90
C GLN A 114 25.62 15.12 -31.64
N HIS A 115 25.29 14.06 -30.91
CA HIS A 115 25.03 12.74 -31.49
C HIS A 115 23.68 12.18 -31.04
N TRP A 116 23.01 11.43 -31.92
CA TRP A 116 21.69 10.86 -31.61
C TRP A 116 21.72 9.90 -30.41
N TRP A 117 22.87 9.28 -30.11
CA TRP A 117 23.03 8.37 -28.96
C TRP A 117 23.25 9.10 -27.63
N ASP A 118 23.51 10.41 -27.62
CA ASP A 118 23.69 11.20 -26.38
C ASP A 118 22.40 11.26 -25.55
N ILE A 119 21.26 10.95 -26.16
CA ILE A 119 19.99 10.75 -25.47
C ILE A 119 20.06 9.61 -24.43
N PHE A 120 20.83 8.55 -24.66
CA PHE A 120 20.92 7.42 -23.73
C PHE A 120 21.60 7.79 -22.40
N PRO A 121 22.82 8.39 -22.39
CA PRO A 121 23.41 8.88 -21.16
C PRO A 121 22.58 10.01 -20.54
N ALA A 122 21.90 10.84 -21.33
CA ALA A 122 20.97 11.85 -20.80
C ALA A 122 19.81 11.20 -20.01
N ILE A 123 19.11 10.23 -20.61
CA ILE A 123 18.00 9.48 -19.99
C ILE A 123 18.44 8.75 -18.73
N TRP A 124 19.64 8.16 -18.72
CA TRP A 124 20.20 7.49 -17.53
C TRP A 124 20.45 8.47 -16.37
N GLY A 125 20.60 9.75 -16.66
CA GLY A 125 20.71 10.82 -15.67
C GLY A 125 19.35 11.34 -15.19
N LYS A 126 19.26 12.66 -15.00
CA LYS A 126 18.05 13.38 -14.53
C LYS A 126 17.23 13.97 -15.69
N PHE A 127 17.12 13.25 -16.80
CA PHE A 127 16.44 13.75 -18.00
C PHE A 127 14.98 14.14 -17.74
N THR A 128 14.60 15.32 -18.22
CA THR A 128 13.21 15.73 -18.47
C THR A 128 13.17 16.61 -19.72
N ILE A 129 12.11 16.46 -20.51
CA ILE A 129 11.85 17.32 -21.68
C ILE A 129 11.62 18.78 -21.27
N LEU A 130 11.26 19.04 -20.02
CA LEU A 130 11.08 20.40 -19.51
C LEU A 130 12.39 21.19 -19.39
N HIS A 131 13.55 20.52 -19.42
CA HIS A 131 14.85 21.21 -19.52
C HIS A 131 15.20 21.62 -20.95
N VAL A 132 14.45 21.15 -21.94
CA VAL A 132 14.55 21.58 -23.34
C VAL A 132 13.62 22.78 -23.59
N ARG A 133 12.38 22.67 -23.14
CA ARG A 133 11.32 23.67 -23.34
C ARG A 133 10.38 23.68 -22.14
N SER A 134 10.16 24.83 -21.51
CA SER A 134 9.19 24.97 -20.42
C SER A 134 8.28 26.21 -20.53
N ASP A 135 7.92 26.64 -21.74
CA ASP A 135 6.88 27.66 -21.89
C ASP A 135 5.52 27.17 -21.33
N PRO A 136 4.63 28.10 -20.89
CA PRO A 136 3.39 27.72 -20.24
C PRO A 136 2.51 26.76 -21.06
N GLN A 137 2.38 26.97 -22.37
CA GLN A 137 1.51 26.14 -23.20
C GLN A 137 2.02 24.71 -23.26
N PHE A 138 3.33 24.54 -23.43
CA PHE A 138 3.96 23.22 -23.46
C PHE A 138 3.84 22.50 -22.11
N VAL A 139 4.12 23.19 -21.01
CA VAL A 139 4.01 22.65 -19.65
C VAL A 139 2.58 22.23 -19.34
N TYR A 140 1.59 23.09 -19.60
CA TYR A 140 0.18 22.76 -19.35
C TYR A 140 -0.33 21.63 -20.25
N GLY A 141 0.14 21.54 -21.49
CA GLY A 141 -0.16 20.40 -22.37
C GLY A 141 0.36 19.08 -21.81
N LEU A 142 1.62 19.06 -21.35
CA LEU A 142 2.24 17.89 -20.72
C LEU A 142 1.55 17.54 -19.39
N TYR A 143 1.19 18.55 -18.60
CA TYR A 143 0.48 18.40 -17.33
C TYR A 143 -0.92 17.82 -17.53
N ALA A 144 -1.68 18.30 -18.52
CA ALA A 144 -2.99 17.78 -18.85
C ALA A 144 -2.92 16.32 -19.33
N LEU A 145 -1.92 15.99 -20.15
CA LEU A 145 -1.66 14.61 -20.57
C LEU A 145 -1.29 13.72 -19.38
N MET A 146 -0.52 14.23 -18.42
CA MET A 146 -0.17 13.53 -17.18
C MET A 146 -1.43 13.22 -16.37
N LEU A 147 -2.27 14.21 -16.08
CA LEU A 147 -3.52 14.02 -15.33
C LEU A 147 -4.47 13.04 -16.05
N LEU A 148 -4.57 13.12 -17.38
CA LEU A 148 -5.35 12.18 -18.18
C LEU A 148 -4.79 10.75 -18.09
N SER A 149 -3.47 10.58 -18.15
CA SER A 149 -2.82 9.28 -18.01
C SER A 149 -3.09 8.67 -16.62
N ILE A 150 -2.97 9.46 -15.54
CA ILE A 150 -3.22 9.01 -14.17
C ILE A 150 -4.70 8.65 -14.00
N THR A 151 -5.60 9.45 -14.57
CA THR A 151 -7.04 9.20 -14.53
C THR A 151 -7.38 7.89 -15.25
N THR A 152 -6.88 7.69 -16.47
CA THR A 152 -7.09 6.45 -17.22
C THR A 152 -6.46 5.24 -16.53
N MET A 153 -5.28 5.41 -15.90
CA MET A 153 -4.65 4.39 -15.05
C MET A 153 -5.54 4.05 -13.84
N THR A 154 -6.11 5.05 -13.17
CA THR A 154 -6.96 4.92 -11.97
C THR A 154 -8.33 4.30 -12.29
N LEU A 155 -8.85 4.52 -13.49
CA LEU A 155 -10.06 3.84 -13.99
C LEU A 155 -9.75 2.45 -14.58
N GLY A 156 -8.49 2.22 -14.95
CA GLY A 156 -8.03 0.96 -15.51
C GLY A 156 -8.45 0.80 -16.97
N ILE A 157 -8.21 1.85 -17.74
CA ILE A 157 -8.36 1.93 -19.20
C ILE A 157 -6.96 1.83 -19.79
N TRP A 158 -6.75 0.85 -20.67
CA TRP A 158 -5.42 0.53 -21.23
C TRP A 158 -4.35 0.45 -20.15
N THR A 159 -4.68 -0.24 -19.05
CA THR A 159 -4.03 -0.11 -17.74
C THR A 159 -2.50 -0.19 -17.82
N ARG A 160 -1.95 -1.07 -18.65
CA ARG A 160 -0.50 -1.19 -18.82
C ARG A 160 0.10 0.06 -19.45
N THR A 161 -0.45 0.50 -20.58
CA THR A 161 0.00 1.70 -21.30
C THR A 161 -0.20 2.95 -20.47
N SER A 162 -1.36 3.11 -19.82
CA SER A 162 -1.62 4.26 -18.95
C SER A 162 -0.69 4.29 -17.73
N THR A 163 -0.38 3.14 -17.11
CA THR A 163 0.60 3.11 -16.01
C THR A 163 2.00 3.54 -16.46
N VAL A 164 2.47 3.04 -17.61
CA VAL A 164 3.78 3.41 -18.19
C VAL A 164 3.80 4.91 -18.51
N LEU A 165 2.75 5.41 -19.17
CA LEU A 165 2.63 6.81 -19.54
C LEU A 165 2.57 7.73 -18.30
N SER A 166 1.82 7.33 -17.27
CA SER A 166 1.78 8.04 -15.99
C SER A 166 3.15 8.11 -15.34
N TRP A 167 3.89 7.00 -15.30
CA TRP A 167 5.25 7.02 -14.76
C TRP A 167 6.17 7.98 -15.54
N ILE A 168 6.18 7.90 -16.87
CA ILE A 168 7.02 8.76 -17.72
C ILE A 168 6.69 10.24 -17.50
N LEU A 169 5.41 10.60 -17.51
CA LEU A 169 4.97 11.99 -17.41
C LEU A 169 5.14 12.57 -16.00
N VAL A 170 4.86 11.77 -14.98
CA VAL A 170 5.13 12.13 -13.58
C VAL A 170 6.63 12.37 -13.37
N GLU A 171 7.49 11.52 -13.93
CA GLU A 171 8.95 11.74 -13.89
C GLU A 171 9.38 13.02 -14.62
N GLN A 172 8.69 13.47 -15.68
CA GLN A 172 9.02 14.73 -16.36
C GLN A 172 8.83 15.93 -15.43
N ILE A 173 7.71 15.99 -14.70
CA ILE A 173 7.37 17.07 -13.77
C ILE A 173 8.32 17.05 -12.58
N TYR A 174 8.46 15.88 -11.96
CA TYR A 174 9.37 15.70 -10.83
C TYR A 174 10.79 16.14 -11.22
N ARG A 175 11.39 15.64 -12.30
CA ARG A 175 12.80 15.91 -12.60
C ARG A 175 13.11 17.36 -12.98
N TYR A 176 12.09 18.20 -13.23
CA TYR A 176 12.31 19.61 -13.58
C TYR A 176 12.95 20.41 -12.44
N SER A 177 12.39 20.32 -11.23
CA SER A 177 12.85 21.06 -10.05
C SER A 177 12.59 20.28 -8.75
N PRO A 178 13.62 20.02 -7.92
CA PRO A 178 13.51 19.24 -6.69
C PRO A 178 12.82 19.97 -5.51
N LEU A 179 12.39 21.21 -5.67
CA LEU A 179 12.05 22.08 -4.53
C LEU A 179 10.80 21.68 -3.74
N PHE A 180 9.79 21.13 -4.40
CA PHE A 180 8.52 20.74 -3.74
C PHE A 180 8.52 19.27 -3.29
N TYR A 181 9.64 18.56 -3.47
CA TYR A 181 9.70 17.13 -3.21
C TYR A 181 9.72 16.81 -1.72
N THR A 182 8.98 15.77 -1.40
CA THR A 182 8.98 15.11 -0.10
C THR A 182 9.42 13.65 -0.25
N GLY A 183 9.58 12.95 0.88
CA GLY A 183 9.79 11.51 0.88
C GLY A 183 8.65 10.74 0.20
N GLY A 184 7.42 11.27 0.23
CA GLY A 184 6.23 10.65 -0.39
C GLY A 184 6.34 10.54 -1.90
N ASP A 185 6.89 11.57 -2.54
CA ASP A 185 7.08 11.62 -3.99
C ASP A 185 8.06 10.55 -4.47
N THR A 186 9.08 10.23 -3.68
CA THR A 186 10.00 9.12 -3.98
C THR A 186 9.26 7.79 -3.98
N VAL A 187 8.33 7.58 -3.03
CA VAL A 187 7.48 6.39 -3.01
C VAL A 187 6.57 6.35 -4.23
N VAL A 188 5.98 7.49 -4.63
CA VAL A 188 5.14 7.58 -5.85
C VAL A 188 5.91 7.09 -7.08
N ARG A 189 7.13 7.60 -7.28
CA ARG A 189 7.99 7.26 -8.41
C ARG A 189 8.32 5.77 -8.47
N VAL A 190 8.75 5.20 -7.34
CA VAL A 190 9.10 3.77 -7.23
C VAL A 190 7.86 2.89 -7.41
N PHE A 191 6.71 3.28 -6.86
CA PHE A 191 5.50 2.47 -6.91
C PHE A 191 4.81 2.53 -8.28
N LEU A 192 4.84 3.68 -8.97
CA LEU A 192 4.44 3.77 -10.37
C LEU A 192 5.33 2.88 -11.25
N PHE A 193 6.65 2.90 -11.02
CA PHE A 193 7.59 2.04 -11.73
C PHE A 193 7.25 0.55 -11.54
N LEU A 194 7.10 0.10 -10.29
CA LEU A 194 6.71 -1.28 -9.99
C LEU A 194 5.29 -1.61 -10.50
N GLY A 195 4.40 -0.62 -10.53
CA GLY A 195 3.04 -0.70 -11.06
C GLY A 195 2.99 -1.14 -12.52
N MET A 196 3.97 -0.73 -13.34
CA MET A 196 4.10 -1.13 -14.75
C MET A 196 4.15 -2.66 -14.92
N PHE A 197 4.65 -3.37 -13.91
CA PHE A 197 4.82 -4.82 -13.92
C PHE A 197 3.76 -5.59 -13.13
N CYS A 198 3.00 -4.91 -12.27
CA CYS A 198 2.03 -5.51 -11.34
C CYS A 198 0.82 -6.17 -12.03
N ARG A 199 0.47 -5.73 -13.25
CA ARG A 199 -0.79 -6.10 -13.91
C ARG A 199 -2.02 -5.81 -13.03
N TRP A 200 -1.98 -4.72 -12.27
CA TRP A 200 -3.04 -4.28 -11.36
C TRP A 200 -4.35 -3.83 -12.04
N GLY A 201 -4.49 -4.07 -13.35
CA GLY A 201 -5.72 -3.91 -14.13
C GLY A 201 -6.49 -5.22 -14.36
N GLU A 202 -6.08 -6.35 -13.77
CA GLU A 202 -6.79 -7.63 -13.95
C GLU A 202 -8.09 -7.73 -13.10
N ALA A 203 -8.29 -6.85 -12.12
CA ALA A 203 -9.54 -6.68 -11.36
C ALA A 203 -9.91 -5.20 -11.21
N TYR A 204 -11.19 -4.94 -10.90
CA TYR A 204 -11.78 -3.61 -10.65
C TYR A 204 -11.38 -2.52 -11.66
N SER A 205 -11.23 -2.90 -12.93
CA SER A 205 -10.82 -2.02 -14.04
C SER A 205 -11.84 -2.09 -15.17
N ILE A 206 -11.88 -1.04 -15.99
CA ILE A 206 -12.68 -1.03 -17.22
C ILE A 206 -12.17 -2.09 -18.20
N ASP A 207 -10.86 -2.33 -18.28
CA ASP A 207 -10.26 -3.39 -19.09
C ASP A 207 -10.74 -4.80 -18.67
N ALA A 208 -10.78 -5.10 -17.37
CA ALA A 208 -11.28 -6.37 -16.85
C ALA A 208 -12.78 -6.53 -17.12
N TRP A 209 -13.56 -5.47 -16.89
CA TRP A 209 -14.98 -5.46 -17.19
C TRP A 209 -15.26 -5.71 -18.68
N ARG A 210 -14.57 -5.01 -19.61
CA ARG A 210 -14.72 -5.20 -21.06
C ARG A 210 -14.40 -6.64 -21.48
N ARG A 211 -13.34 -7.24 -20.93
CA ARG A 211 -12.98 -8.63 -21.22
C ARG A 211 -14.03 -9.63 -20.72
N HIS A 212 -14.47 -9.49 -19.47
CA HIS A 212 -15.50 -10.36 -18.91
C HIS A 212 -16.83 -10.20 -19.64
N ARG A 213 -17.21 -8.97 -19.99
CA ARG A 213 -18.38 -8.68 -20.81
C ARG A 213 -18.32 -9.41 -22.15
N LYS A 214 -17.19 -9.32 -22.86
CA LYS A 214 -16.99 -10.02 -24.13
C LYS A 214 -17.15 -11.55 -23.99
N LEU A 215 -16.60 -12.14 -22.93
CA LEU A 215 -16.69 -13.58 -22.68
C LEU A 215 -18.12 -14.02 -22.33
N ILE A 216 -18.80 -13.30 -21.44
CA ILE A 216 -20.18 -13.61 -21.02
C ILE A 216 -21.14 -13.46 -22.21
N LEU A 217 -21.06 -12.36 -22.96
CA LEU A 217 -21.90 -12.17 -24.14
C LEU A 217 -21.54 -13.13 -25.28
N GLY A 218 -20.30 -13.60 -25.34
CA GLY A 218 -19.80 -14.59 -26.28
C GLY A 218 -20.16 -16.05 -25.98
N GLY A 219 -20.93 -16.31 -24.91
CA GLY A 219 -21.43 -17.65 -24.60
C GLY A 219 -20.65 -18.43 -23.54
N ALA A 220 -19.94 -17.76 -22.63
CA ALA A 220 -19.39 -18.43 -21.46
C ALA A 220 -20.50 -19.09 -20.63
N SER A 221 -20.34 -20.37 -20.31
CA SER A 221 -21.25 -21.15 -19.47
C SER A 221 -21.20 -20.74 -17.99
N GLU A 222 -20.05 -20.22 -17.55
CA GLU A 222 -19.80 -19.78 -16.18
C GLU A 222 -19.22 -18.37 -16.15
N LEU A 223 -19.30 -17.71 -14.98
CA LEU A 223 -18.63 -16.42 -14.79
C LEU A 223 -17.10 -16.59 -14.91
N PRO A 224 -16.45 -15.87 -15.84
CA PRO A 224 -15.00 -15.98 -16.00
C PRO A 224 -14.26 -15.60 -14.72
N ALA A 225 -13.36 -16.46 -14.27
CA ALA A 225 -12.50 -16.20 -13.12
C ALA A 225 -11.52 -15.04 -13.40
N LEU A 226 -11.18 -14.29 -12.35
CA LEU A 226 -10.16 -13.24 -12.44
C LEU A 226 -8.80 -13.85 -12.78
N ARG A 227 -8.10 -13.24 -13.74
CA ARG A 227 -6.75 -13.70 -14.12
C ARG A 227 -5.76 -13.35 -13.01
N ARG A 228 -5.03 -14.36 -12.53
CA ARG A 228 -4.01 -14.16 -11.50
C ARG A 228 -2.82 -13.36 -12.04
N ILE A 229 -2.20 -12.58 -11.16
CA ILE A 229 -1.09 -11.66 -11.49
C ILE A 229 0.24 -12.18 -10.92
N PRO A 230 1.40 -11.80 -11.50
CA PRO A 230 2.70 -12.16 -10.92
C PRO A 230 2.87 -11.53 -9.53
N ALA A 231 3.41 -12.29 -8.57
CA ALA A 231 3.56 -11.82 -7.18
C ALA A 231 4.70 -10.81 -6.98
N TRP A 232 5.79 -10.94 -7.74
CA TRP A 232 7.03 -10.20 -7.48
C TRP A 232 6.87 -8.67 -7.38
N PRO A 233 6.08 -7.95 -8.21
CA PRO A 233 6.03 -6.49 -8.13
C PRO A 233 5.41 -6.04 -6.81
N GLN A 234 4.32 -6.70 -6.42
CA GLN A 234 3.63 -6.42 -5.16
C GLN A 234 4.47 -6.80 -3.94
N ARG A 235 5.23 -7.90 -4.03
CA ARG A 235 6.16 -8.30 -2.97
C ARG A 235 7.35 -7.34 -2.84
N LEU A 236 7.84 -6.78 -3.95
CA LEU A 236 8.84 -5.70 -3.92
C LEU A 236 8.28 -4.41 -3.32
N MET A 237 7.01 -4.06 -3.58
CA MET A 237 6.36 -2.93 -2.91
C MET A 237 6.25 -3.15 -1.39
N MET A 238 5.90 -4.37 -0.95
CA MET A 238 5.89 -4.73 0.48
C MET A 238 7.29 -4.64 1.09
N LEU A 239 8.30 -5.15 0.38
CA LEU A 239 9.69 -5.08 0.80
C LEU A 239 10.18 -3.63 0.90
N GLN A 240 9.86 -2.80 -0.10
CA GLN A 240 10.19 -1.37 -0.07
C GLN A 240 9.57 -0.68 1.14
N LEU A 241 8.30 -0.98 1.44
CA LEU A 241 7.65 -0.42 2.63
C LEU A 241 8.37 -0.84 3.93
N ALA A 242 8.80 -2.10 4.01
CA ALA A 242 9.58 -2.58 5.16
C ALA A 242 10.95 -1.91 5.26
N ILE A 243 11.63 -1.69 4.14
CA ILE A 243 12.91 -0.98 4.09
C ILE A 243 12.74 0.47 4.52
N ILE A 244 11.74 1.17 3.97
CA ILE A 244 11.44 2.57 4.31
C ILE A 244 11.24 2.70 5.82
N TYR A 245 10.31 1.93 6.41
CA TYR A 245 10.05 2.04 7.84
C TYR A 245 11.24 1.60 8.69
N SER A 246 11.93 0.51 8.34
CA SER A 246 13.09 0.09 9.12
C SER A 246 14.21 1.13 9.08
N ALA A 247 14.46 1.74 7.91
CA ALA A 247 15.47 2.77 7.75
C ALA A 247 15.09 4.04 8.53
N THR A 248 13.83 4.49 8.46
CA THR A 248 13.39 5.66 9.23
C THR A 248 13.41 5.38 10.74
N GLY A 249 13.04 4.18 11.17
CA GLY A 249 13.11 3.77 12.58
C GLY A 249 14.54 3.74 13.12
N LEU A 250 15.52 3.33 12.29
CA LEU A 250 16.95 3.39 12.62
C LEU A 250 17.45 4.83 12.74
N LEU A 251 17.01 5.73 11.86
CA LEU A 251 17.38 7.16 11.90
C LEU A 251 16.71 7.93 13.05
N LYS A 252 15.67 7.38 13.68
CA LYS A 252 14.98 7.95 14.85
C LYS A 252 15.72 7.65 16.15
N SER A 253 16.97 8.10 16.23
CA SER A 253 17.88 7.76 17.32
C SER A 253 18.44 8.94 18.11
N GLY A 254 18.22 10.18 17.65
CA GLY A 254 18.67 11.37 18.39
C GLY A 254 18.05 11.49 19.79
N GLY A 255 18.66 12.30 20.66
CA GLY A 255 18.28 12.44 22.08
C GLY A 255 16.78 12.68 22.32
N THR A 256 16.15 13.49 21.47
CA THR A 256 14.71 13.79 21.54
C THR A 256 13.80 12.56 21.33
N TRP A 257 14.27 11.52 20.63
CA TRP A 257 13.53 10.26 20.48
C TRP A 257 13.62 9.38 21.72
N ILE A 258 14.64 9.57 22.56
CA ILE A 258 14.87 8.79 23.78
C ILE A 258 14.08 9.38 24.94
N ASP A 259 14.19 10.69 25.14
CA ASP A 259 13.49 11.41 26.20
C ASP A 259 11.99 11.59 25.91
N GLY A 260 11.56 11.23 24.69
CA GLY A 260 10.17 11.25 24.25
C GLY A 260 9.66 12.62 23.81
N THR A 261 10.54 13.59 23.56
CA THR A 261 10.18 14.95 23.16
C THR A 261 10.12 15.16 21.64
N ALA A 262 10.58 14.20 20.81
CA ALA A 262 10.70 14.38 19.36
C ALA A 262 9.37 14.74 18.67
N LEU A 263 8.27 14.05 19.03
CA LEU A 263 6.96 14.38 18.46
C LEU A 263 6.42 15.72 18.96
N TYR A 264 6.73 16.09 20.22
CA TYR A 264 6.36 17.42 20.73
C TYR A 264 7.01 18.52 19.90
N PHE A 265 8.32 18.45 19.67
CA PHE A 265 9.01 19.43 18.82
C PHE A 265 8.46 19.42 17.39
N SER A 266 8.26 18.22 16.81
CA SER A 266 7.73 18.10 15.45
C SER A 266 6.35 18.74 15.28
N LEU A 267 5.47 18.62 16.28
CA LEU A 267 4.12 19.20 16.26
C LEU A 267 4.09 20.69 16.63
N CYS A 268 5.19 21.24 17.15
CA CYS A 268 5.33 22.66 17.49
C CYS A 268 6.10 23.45 16.41
N LEU A 269 6.73 22.77 15.44
CA LEU A 269 7.41 23.40 14.32
C LEU A 269 6.41 23.98 13.32
N ASP A 270 6.61 25.24 12.95
CA ASP A 270 5.79 26.02 12.03
C ASP A 270 5.61 25.39 10.65
N HIS A 271 6.67 24.78 10.14
CA HIS A 271 6.64 24.06 8.89
C HIS A 271 5.75 22.79 8.93
N PHE A 272 5.62 22.16 10.09
CA PHE A 272 5.03 20.82 10.21
C PHE A 272 3.65 20.80 10.86
N TYR A 273 3.24 21.76 11.69
CA TYR A 273 1.87 21.74 12.21
C TYR A 273 0.87 22.06 11.09
N ARG A 274 -0.33 21.49 11.18
CA ARG A 274 -1.42 21.79 10.24
C ARG A 274 -2.29 22.96 10.70
N PHE A 275 -2.43 23.13 12.02
CA PHE A 275 -3.17 24.24 12.62
C PHE A 275 -2.35 24.86 13.75
N PRO A 276 -2.17 26.19 13.80
CA PRO A 276 -1.35 26.84 14.84
C PRO A 276 -1.77 26.48 16.28
N GLN A 277 -3.06 26.24 16.51
CA GLN A 277 -3.61 25.89 17.82
C GLN A 277 -3.20 24.48 18.29
N GLN A 278 -2.62 23.65 17.42
CA GLN A 278 -2.12 22.32 17.80
C GLN A 278 -1.01 22.40 18.85
N ILE A 279 -0.31 23.52 18.97
CA ILE A 279 0.72 23.71 20.01
C ILE A 279 0.15 23.50 21.42
N TYR A 280 -1.09 23.93 21.68
CA TYR A 280 -1.75 23.74 22.98
C TYR A 280 -2.06 22.27 23.24
N VAL A 281 -2.53 21.56 22.21
CA VAL A 281 -2.83 20.12 22.28
C VAL A 281 -1.55 19.32 22.44
N ALA A 282 -0.51 19.62 21.67
CA ALA A 282 0.80 18.98 21.75
C ALA A 282 1.43 19.19 23.14
N THR A 283 1.38 20.42 23.66
CA THR A 283 1.88 20.75 25.02
C THR A 283 1.12 19.97 26.09
N PHE A 284 -0.22 19.93 26.01
CA PHE A 284 -1.04 19.15 26.93
C PHE A 284 -0.71 17.65 26.84
N MET A 285 -0.63 17.09 25.63
CA MET A 285 -0.31 15.67 25.39
C MET A 285 1.12 15.29 25.80
N GLN A 286 2.08 16.23 25.72
CA GLN A 286 3.42 16.05 26.27
C GLN A 286 3.36 16.00 27.80
N PHE A 287 2.66 16.96 28.42
CA PHE A 287 2.55 17.06 29.88
C PHE A 287 1.91 15.82 30.52
N ILE A 288 0.85 15.26 29.92
CA ILE A 288 0.19 14.04 30.43
C ILE A 288 0.90 12.73 30.01
N GLY A 289 2.07 12.81 29.35
CA GLY A 289 2.89 11.65 29.00
C GLY A 289 2.45 10.88 27.75
N VAL A 290 1.47 11.36 26.98
CA VAL A 290 1.02 10.68 25.75
C VAL A 290 2.07 10.79 24.64
N LEU A 291 2.59 12.00 24.36
CA LEU A 291 3.59 12.17 23.29
C LEU A 291 4.91 11.42 23.55
N PRO A 292 5.43 11.33 24.78
CA PRO A 292 6.57 10.45 25.08
C PRO A 292 6.32 8.98 24.72
N VAL A 293 5.17 8.44 25.11
CA VAL A 293 4.80 7.05 24.80
C VAL A 293 4.67 6.84 23.30
N VAL A 294 4.00 7.76 22.59
CA VAL A 294 3.82 7.67 21.13
C VAL A 294 5.16 7.83 20.41
N THR A 295 6.06 8.70 20.87
CA THR A 295 7.41 8.89 20.31
C THR A 295 8.19 7.59 20.32
N VAL A 296 8.23 6.93 21.49
CA VAL A 296 8.89 5.64 21.65
C VAL A 296 8.19 4.56 20.81
N PHE A 297 6.86 4.52 20.84
CA PHE A 297 6.08 3.56 20.06
C PHE A 297 6.34 3.66 18.56
N VAL A 298 6.30 4.87 17.98
CA VAL A 298 6.54 5.11 16.54
C VAL A 298 7.93 4.60 16.15
N ARG A 299 8.96 4.94 16.93
CA ARG A 299 10.33 4.47 16.69
C ARG A 299 10.41 2.95 16.62
N PHE A 300 9.90 2.25 17.64
CA PHE A 300 9.97 0.79 17.69
C PHE A 300 9.06 0.13 16.65
N TRP A 301 7.89 0.72 16.38
CA TRP A 301 6.99 0.23 15.34
C TRP A 301 7.67 0.29 13.96
N GLU A 302 8.33 1.40 13.65
CA GLU A 302 9.03 1.56 12.36
C GLU A 302 10.21 0.61 12.24
N LEU A 303 11.06 0.55 13.28
CA LEU A 303 12.23 -0.32 13.34
C LEU A 303 11.86 -1.80 13.21
N LEU A 304 10.78 -2.22 13.86
CA LEU A 304 10.35 -3.61 13.88
C LEU A 304 9.33 -3.95 12.79
N PHE A 305 8.91 -2.98 11.97
CA PHE A 305 7.96 -3.22 10.89
C PHE A 305 8.35 -4.41 10.00
N PRO A 306 9.62 -4.65 9.61
CA PRO A 306 10.00 -5.82 8.82
C PRO A 306 9.58 -7.18 9.40
N MET A 307 9.31 -7.25 10.71
CA MET A 307 8.79 -8.46 11.35
C MET A 307 7.44 -8.90 10.77
N VAL A 308 6.69 -8.01 10.11
CA VAL A 308 5.49 -8.36 9.37
C VAL A 308 5.77 -9.33 8.23
N LEU A 309 6.91 -9.19 7.53
CA LEU A 309 7.30 -10.08 6.43
C LEU A 309 7.67 -11.46 6.99
N VAL A 310 8.39 -11.49 8.12
CA VAL A 310 8.70 -12.73 8.86
C VAL A 310 7.41 -13.42 9.29
N GLY A 311 6.47 -12.67 9.88
CA GLY A 311 5.18 -13.19 10.29
C GLY A 311 4.35 -13.72 9.13
N MET A 312 4.37 -13.05 7.98
CA MET A 312 3.73 -13.56 6.76
C MET A 312 4.37 -14.86 6.28
N ALA A 313 5.71 -14.94 6.28
CA ALA A 313 6.43 -16.16 5.90
C ALA A 313 6.14 -17.34 6.85
N VAL A 314 6.18 -17.10 8.17
CA VAL A 314 5.88 -18.11 9.19
C VAL A 314 4.43 -18.58 9.11
N ASN A 315 3.46 -17.66 8.97
CA ASN A 315 2.06 -18.04 8.81
C ASN A 315 1.78 -18.80 7.51
N CYS A 316 2.51 -18.47 6.44
CA CYS A 316 2.47 -19.20 5.17
C CYS A 316 2.97 -20.64 5.38
N PHE A 317 4.18 -20.77 5.96
CA PHE A 317 4.80 -22.04 6.29
C PHE A 317 3.92 -22.92 7.18
N GLU A 318 3.37 -22.39 8.28
CA GLU A 318 2.55 -23.15 9.21
C GLU A 318 1.26 -23.66 8.56
N ARG A 319 0.61 -22.85 7.72
CA ARG A 319 -0.59 -23.27 6.98
C ARG A 319 -0.26 -24.46 6.08
N GLU A 320 0.84 -24.37 5.34
CA GLU A 320 1.16 -25.35 4.29
C GLU A 320 1.88 -26.58 4.80
N ARG A 321 2.55 -26.46 5.95
CA ARG A 321 3.02 -27.59 6.71
C ARG A 321 1.84 -28.43 7.20
N ARG A 322 0.76 -27.79 7.67
CA ARG A 322 -0.43 -28.47 8.21
C ARG A 322 -1.29 -29.10 7.13
N ASP A 323 -1.41 -28.48 5.97
CA ASP A 323 -2.14 -29.04 4.82
C ASP A 323 -1.30 -30.03 3.97
N GLY A 324 -0.01 -30.18 4.27
CA GLY A 324 0.91 -31.09 3.57
C GLY A 324 1.41 -30.58 2.22
N SER A 325 1.12 -29.33 1.83
CA SER A 325 1.53 -28.74 0.56
C SER A 325 2.91 -28.06 0.59
N TRP A 326 3.55 -27.96 1.76
CA TRP A 326 4.89 -27.36 1.85
C TRP A 326 5.92 -28.17 1.03
N PRO A 327 6.76 -27.51 0.19
CA PRO A 327 7.69 -28.21 -0.68
C PRO A 327 8.67 -29.11 0.09
N SER A 328 8.73 -30.39 -0.32
CA SER A 328 9.75 -31.32 0.14
C SER A 328 11.07 -31.08 -0.58
N ALA A 329 12.19 -31.31 0.12
CA ALA A 329 13.53 -31.23 -0.46
C ALA A 329 14.41 -32.32 0.15
N PRO A 330 15.39 -32.87 -0.61
CA PRO A 330 16.39 -33.79 -0.09
C PRO A 330 17.05 -33.28 1.19
N ALA A 331 17.44 -34.20 2.08
CA ALA A 331 18.04 -33.87 3.37
C ALA A 331 19.25 -32.94 3.22
N TRP A 332 20.16 -33.21 2.27
CA TRP A 332 21.33 -32.36 2.05
C TRP A 332 20.95 -30.92 1.73
N ARG A 333 19.97 -30.68 0.85
CA ARG A 333 19.49 -29.31 0.51
C ARG A 333 18.89 -28.62 1.72
N ARG A 334 18.18 -29.35 2.58
CA ARG A 334 17.61 -28.79 3.82
C ARG A 334 18.70 -28.38 4.80
N TRP A 335 19.63 -29.29 5.11
CA TRP A 335 20.72 -29.02 6.05
C TRP A 335 21.68 -27.94 5.53
N SER A 336 22.05 -27.97 4.25
CA SER A 336 22.82 -26.89 3.62
C SER A 336 22.09 -25.55 3.70
N SER A 337 20.76 -25.53 3.48
CA SER A 337 20.00 -24.28 3.62
C SER A 337 19.98 -23.74 5.05
N TYR A 338 19.94 -24.61 6.07
CA TYR A 338 20.05 -24.19 7.46
C TYR A 338 21.45 -23.67 7.78
N ALA A 339 22.51 -24.35 7.31
CA ALA A 339 23.88 -23.88 7.49
C ALA A 339 24.11 -22.51 6.83
N LEU A 340 23.63 -22.32 5.60
CA LEU A 340 23.77 -21.05 4.86
C LEU A 340 23.05 -19.90 5.54
N ILE A 341 21.79 -20.09 5.97
CA ILE A 341 21.05 -19.01 6.62
C ILE A 341 21.62 -18.71 8.01
N THR A 342 22.06 -19.73 8.76
CA THR A 342 22.74 -19.53 10.05
C THR A 342 24.07 -18.79 9.87
N ALA A 343 24.85 -19.12 8.84
CA ALA A 343 26.07 -18.39 8.50
C ALA A 343 25.78 -16.92 8.12
N ALA A 344 24.73 -16.67 7.34
CA ALA A 344 24.32 -15.30 6.99
C ALA A 344 23.96 -14.48 8.23
N PHE A 345 23.24 -15.07 9.20
CA PHE A 345 22.97 -14.43 10.49
C PHE A 345 24.22 -14.24 11.34
N ALA A 346 25.15 -15.20 11.32
CA ALA A 346 26.42 -15.11 12.05
C ALA A 346 27.28 -13.93 11.57
N CYS A 347 27.25 -13.59 10.27
CA CYS A 347 27.91 -12.38 9.75
C CYS A 347 27.40 -11.08 10.40
N GLY A 348 26.14 -11.06 10.88
CA GLY A 348 25.55 -9.89 11.53
C GLY A 348 25.98 -9.69 12.99
N ALA A 349 26.46 -10.74 13.67
CA ALA A 349 26.84 -10.65 15.08
C ALA A 349 28.04 -9.71 15.31
N PRO A 350 29.16 -9.81 14.58
CA PRO A 350 30.27 -8.84 14.71
C PRO A 350 29.84 -7.41 14.39
N ILE A 351 29.00 -7.22 13.36
CA ILE A 351 28.49 -5.91 12.97
C ILE A 351 27.67 -5.28 14.12
N ALA A 352 26.80 -6.07 14.75
CA ALA A 352 26.04 -5.63 15.92
C ALA A 352 26.95 -5.32 17.12
N GLY A 353 28.03 -6.09 17.29
CA GLY A 353 29.06 -5.85 18.29
C GLY A 353 29.80 -4.52 18.08
N TRP A 354 30.28 -4.24 16.87
CA TRP A 354 30.93 -2.97 16.55
C TRP A 354 29.96 -1.80 16.63
N GLY A 355 28.73 -1.96 16.16
CA GLY A 355 27.69 -0.95 16.33
C GLY A 355 27.46 -0.62 17.81
N ALA A 356 27.47 -1.63 18.68
CA ALA A 356 27.40 -1.41 20.12
C ALA A 356 28.64 -0.67 20.65
N TYR A 357 29.85 -1.08 20.26
CA TYR A 357 31.11 -0.44 20.66
C TYR A 357 31.15 1.05 20.31
N TYR A 358 30.75 1.40 19.09
CA TYR A 358 30.83 2.78 18.60
C TYR A 358 29.74 3.67 19.15
N TYR A 359 28.54 3.13 19.30
CA TYR A 359 27.38 3.99 19.53
C TYR A 359 26.81 3.85 20.96
N ILE A 360 26.96 2.71 21.68
CA ILE A 360 26.45 2.59 23.06
C ILE A 360 27.41 3.28 24.04
N PRO A 361 26.94 4.29 24.81
CA PRO A 361 27.73 4.86 25.88
C PRO A 361 28.06 3.82 26.97
N PRO A 362 29.33 3.68 27.39
CA PRO A 362 29.75 2.67 28.37
C PRO A 362 28.99 2.71 29.70
N GLN A 363 28.52 3.89 30.10
CA GLN A 363 27.76 4.14 31.32
C GLN A 363 26.46 3.31 31.43
N TYR A 364 25.87 2.87 30.30
CA TYR A 364 24.68 2.01 30.32
C TYR A 364 25.01 0.54 30.66
N PHE A 365 26.28 0.14 30.54
CA PHE A 365 26.76 -1.21 30.83
C PHE A 365 28.03 -1.16 31.69
N PRO A 366 27.94 -0.64 32.93
CA PRO A 366 29.12 -0.36 33.76
C PRO A 366 29.91 -1.62 34.17
N VAL A 367 29.30 -2.80 34.04
CA VAL A 367 29.91 -4.10 34.39
C VAL A 367 30.65 -4.72 33.21
N VAL A 368 30.44 -4.23 31.98
CA VAL A 368 31.09 -4.76 30.78
C VAL A 368 32.19 -3.77 30.35
N PRO A 369 33.46 -4.17 30.30
CA PRO A 369 34.53 -3.33 29.76
C PRO A 369 34.20 -2.92 28.31
N HIS A 370 34.44 -1.66 27.95
CA HIS A 370 34.09 -1.13 26.62
C HIS A 370 34.76 -1.93 25.49
N GLU A 371 36.01 -2.33 25.67
CA GLU A 371 36.77 -3.22 24.78
C GLU A 371 36.12 -4.60 24.57
N ALA A 372 35.30 -5.07 25.52
CA ALA A 372 34.56 -6.33 25.42
C ALA A 372 33.20 -6.17 24.71
N PHE A 373 32.77 -4.95 24.38
CA PHE A 373 31.47 -4.70 23.73
C PHE A 373 31.29 -5.48 22.42
N PRO A 374 32.27 -5.54 21.50
CA PRO A 374 32.11 -6.28 20.25
C PRO A 374 31.77 -7.76 20.47
N VAL A 375 32.45 -8.39 21.42
CA VAL A 375 32.24 -9.81 21.76
C VAL A 375 30.92 -9.99 22.50
N PHE A 376 30.66 -9.19 23.52
CA PHE A 376 29.46 -9.29 24.36
C PHE A 376 28.18 -9.06 23.55
N PHE A 377 28.08 -7.95 22.82
CA PHE A 377 26.90 -7.63 22.01
C PHE A 377 26.79 -8.48 20.75
N GLY A 378 27.92 -8.95 20.21
CA GLY A 378 27.93 -9.96 19.16
C GLY A 378 27.32 -11.29 19.63
N ALA A 379 27.78 -11.80 20.77
CA ALA A 379 27.25 -13.02 21.38
C ALA A 379 25.77 -12.86 21.76
N ALA A 380 25.39 -11.72 22.35
CA ALA A 380 24.00 -11.43 22.69
C ALA A 380 23.10 -11.39 21.44
N SER A 381 23.60 -10.86 20.32
CA SER A 381 22.86 -10.83 19.05
C SER A 381 22.68 -12.23 18.45
N ALA A 382 23.72 -13.07 18.49
CA ALA A 382 23.61 -14.47 18.08
C ALA A 382 22.62 -15.26 18.98
N LEU A 383 22.64 -15.01 20.30
CA LEU A 383 21.73 -15.63 21.25
C LEU A 383 20.27 -15.28 20.94
N VAL A 384 19.97 -14.05 20.51
CA VAL A 384 18.61 -13.67 20.10
C VAL A 384 18.09 -14.55 18.97
N CYS A 385 18.91 -14.86 17.96
CA CYS A 385 18.49 -15.75 16.87
C CYS A 385 18.13 -17.16 17.39
N VAL A 386 18.94 -17.71 18.31
CA VAL A 386 18.68 -19.00 18.95
C VAL A 386 17.38 -18.95 19.77
N LEU A 387 17.18 -17.90 20.56
CA LEU A 387 15.97 -17.70 21.33
C LEU A 387 14.72 -17.57 20.45
N CYS A 388 14.79 -16.87 19.32
CA CYS A 388 13.68 -16.78 18.38
C CYS A 388 13.26 -18.17 17.84
N VAL A 389 14.24 -19.02 17.51
CA VAL A 389 13.98 -20.41 17.07
C VAL A 389 13.38 -21.24 18.21
N ALA A 390 13.93 -21.14 19.42
CA ALA A 390 13.41 -21.84 20.60
C ALA A 390 11.96 -21.41 20.93
N VAL A 391 11.68 -20.11 20.89
CA VAL A 391 10.33 -19.54 21.07
C VAL A 391 9.39 -20.08 20.01
N TYR A 392 9.79 -20.09 18.73
CA TYR A 392 8.97 -20.65 17.65
C TYR A 392 8.58 -22.11 17.93
N PHE A 393 9.53 -22.99 18.27
CA PHE A 393 9.23 -24.40 18.56
C PHE A 393 8.40 -24.60 19.83
N THR A 394 8.60 -23.75 20.86
CA THR A 394 7.84 -23.80 22.10
C THR A 394 6.38 -23.35 21.90
N VAL A 395 6.18 -22.33 21.07
CA VAL A 395 4.89 -21.67 20.87
C VAL A 395 4.04 -22.36 19.81
N ARG A 396 4.64 -22.93 18.75
CA ARG A 396 3.89 -23.43 17.59
C ARG A 396 2.85 -24.52 17.89
N ASN A 397 3.09 -25.33 18.92
CA ASN A 397 2.18 -26.41 19.32
C ASN A 397 1.18 -25.96 20.40
N ARG A 398 1.26 -24.71 20.88
CA ARG A 398 0.37 -24.17 21.92
C ARG A 398 -0.66 -23.24 21.27
N PRO A 399 -1.94 -23.60 21.18
CA PRO A 399 -2.91 -22.90 20.33
C PRO A 399 -3.11 -21.43 20.72
N ILE A 400 -3.20 -21.13 22.02
CA ILE A 400 -3.36 -19.75 22.51
C ILE A 400 -2.09 -18.93 22.22
N ALA A 401 -0.93 -19.43 22.63
CA ALA A 401 0.34 -18.74 22.43
C ALA A 401 0.66 -18.54 20.94
N SER A 402 0.44 -19.55 20.09
CA SER A 402 0.61 -19.48 18.63
C SER A 402 -0.28 -18.40 18.00
N LYS A 403 -1.52 -18.27 18.47
CA LYS A 403 -2.41 -17.20 18.04
C LYS A 403 -1.89 -15.82 18.43
N VAL A 404 -1.43 -15.64 19.67
CA VAL A 404 -0.88 -14.35 20.12
C VAL A 404 0.40 -13.99 19.35
N VAL A 405 1.35 -14.92 19.24
CA VAL A 405 2.65 -14.62 18.61
C VAL A 405 2.52 -14.49 17.10
N PHE A 406 1.94 -15.47 16.41
CA PHE A 406 1.96 -15.47 14.93
C PHE A 406 0.84 -14.64 14.30
N HIS A 407 -0.31 -14.48 14.97
CA HIS A 407 -1.45 -13.73 14.39
C HIS A 407 -1.60 -12.31 14.95
N TRP A 408 -1.06 -12.01 16.12
CA TRP A 408 -1.11 -10.67 16.72
C TRP A 408 0.26 -9.99 16.67
N LEU A 409 1.29 -10.55 17.31
CA LEU A 409 2.59 -9.88 17.40
C LEU A 409 3.30 -9.81 16.03
N LEU A 410 3.38 -10.93 15.31
CA LEU A 410 3.92 -11.00 13.96
C LEU A 410 2.83 -10.86 12.87
N GLY A 411 1.58 -10.73 13.28
CA GLY A 411 0.46 -10.70 12.35
C GLY A 411 0.33 -9.35 11.64
N ARG A 412 0.23 -9.38 10.30
CA ARG A 412 0.09 -8.17 9.48
C ARG A 412 -1.01 -7.21 9.91
N ARG A 413 -2.09 -7.70 10.51
CA ARG A 413 -3.22 -6.85 10.92
C ARG A 413 -2.80 -5.82 11.95
N THR A 414 -2.03 -6.22 12.95
CA THR A 414 -1.56 -5.32 14.02
C THR A 414 -0.69 -4.22 13.44
N TRP A 415 0.31 -4.60 12.63
CA TRP A 415 1.23 -3.65 11.99
C TRP A 415 0.50 -2.67 11.09
N LEU A 416 -0.35 -3.18 10.18
CA LEU A 416 -1.06 -2.34 9.22
C LEU A 416 -2.14 -1.46 9.87
N ILE A 417 -2.82 -1.92 10.92
CA ILE A 417 -3.82 -1.10 11.64
C ILE A 417 -3.12 0.06 12.33
N TRP A 418 -2.06 -0.20 13.10
CA TRP A 418 -1.31 0.86 13.77
C TRP A 418 -0.66 1.79 12.75
N GLY A 419 -0.07 1.24 11.68
CA GLY A 419 0.42 1.99 10.54
C GLY A 419 -0.63 2.96 10.00
N PHE A 420 -1.81 2.44 9.65
CA PHE A 420 -2.91 3.26 9.12
C PHE A 420 -3.36 4.34 10.10
N LEU A 421 -3.51 4.02 11.39
CA LEU A 421 -3.90 5.00 12.43
C LEU A 421 -2.85 6.10 12.60
N MET A 422 -1.56 5.77 12.61
CA MET A 422 -0.49 6.76 12.70
C MET A 422 -0.48 7.68 11.48
N HIS A 423 -0.67 7.13 10.27
CA HIS A 423 -0.67 7.97 9.05
C HIS A 423 -1.93 8.84 8.97
N ILE A 424 -3.09 8.39 9.47
CA ILE A 424 -4.25 9.28 9.67
C ILE A 424 -3.90 10.40 10.67
N GLY A 425 -3.25 10.06 11.78
CA GLY A 425 -2.81 11.05 12.77
C GLY A 425 -1.86 12.09 12.18
N ILE A 426 -0.92 11.65 11.35
CA ILE A 426 0.00 12.53 10.59
C ILE A 426 -0.78 13.40 9.62
N ASP A 427 -1.71 12.84 8.83
CA ASP A 427 -2.47 13.64 7.86
C ASP A 427 -3.36 14.69 8.55
N LEU A 428 -4.03 14.33 9.65
CA LEU A 428 -4.85 15.29 10.41
C LEU A 428 -4.01 16.29 11.21
N GLY A 429 -2.83 15.88 11.66
CA GLY A 429 -1.99 16.60 12.63
C GLY A 429 -0.89 17.44 12.00
N MET A 430 -0.33 17.00 10.88
CA MET A 430 0.90 17.54 10.32
C MET A 430 0.78 17.90 8.84
N ASN A 431 1.56 18.88 8.42
CA ASN A 431 1.72 19.27 7.03
C ASN A 431 2.99 18.62 6.44
N VAL A 432 2.88 17.36 6.00
CA VAL A 432 3.99 16.59 5.41
C VAL A 432 3.75 16.23 3.94
N GLY A 433 2.96 17.05 3.26
CA GLY A 433 2.54 16.81 1.89
C GLY A 433 1.80 15.47 1.73
N THR A 434 2.09 14.76 0.66
CA THR A 434 1.34 13.57 0.23
C THR A 434 1.87 12.28 0.83
N PHE A 435 2.91 12.36 1.67
CA PHE A 435 3.55 11.21 2.29
C PHE A 435 2.54 10.30 3.00
N ALA A 436 1.73 10.85 3.90
CA ALA A 436 0.77 10.06 4.67
C ALA A 436 -0.21 9.29 3.78
N GLU A 437 -0.75 9.97 2.76
CA GLU A 437 -1.71 9.42 1.80
C GLU A 437 -1.10 8.29 0.96
N VAL A 438 0.13 8.48 0.47
CA VAL A 438 0.85 7.49 -0.35
C VAL A 438 1.17 6.24 0.47
N MET A 439 1.61 6.39 1.71
CA MET A 439 1.87 5.26 2.61
C MET A 439 0.59 4.50 2.95
N MET A 440 -0.53 5.21 3.17
CA MET A 440 -1.83 4.57 3.36
C MET A 440 -2.28 3.78 2.12
N ALA A 441 -2.07 4.33 0.92
CA ALA A 441 -2.37 3.62 -0.33
C ALA A 441 -1.52 2.36 -0.51
N ALA A 442 -0.25 2.39 -0.09
CA ALA A 442 0.66 1.24 -0.14
C ALA A 442 0.19 0.05 0.71
N TYR A 443 -0.55 0.29 1.81
CA TYR A 443 -1.07 -0.78 2.66
C TYR A 443 -2.08 -1.70 1.95
N PHE A 444 -2.72 -1.25 0.86
CA PHE A 444 -3.61 -2.10 0.07
C PHE A 444 -2.88 -3.20 -0.72
N ALA A 445 -1.54 -3.18 -0.75
CA ALA A 445 -0.75 -4.30 -1.25
C ALA A 445 -0.85 -5.55 -0.35
N TRP A 446 -1.17 -5.42 0.93
CA TRP A 446 -1.00 -6.46 1.94
C TRP A 446 -2.18 -7.44 2.17
N PRO A 447 -3.46 -7.03 1.99
CA PRO A 447 -4.58 -7.95 2.11
C PRO A 447 -4.56 -9.07 1.09
N SER A 448 -5.19 -10.20 1.44
CA SER A 448 -5.55 -11.25 0.48
C SER A 448 -6.81 -10.89 -0.31
N GLY A 449 -7.01 -11.49 -1.48
CA GLY A 449 -8.23 -11.28 -2.27
C GLY A 449 -9.52 -11.57 -1.47
N ASP A 450 -9.52 -12.62 -0.64
CA ASP A 450 -10.67 -12.96 0.19
C ASP A 450 -10.94 -11.95 1.29
N GLU A 451 -9.89 -11.31 1.82
CA GLU A 451 -10.04 -10.19 2.75
C GLU A 451 -10.65 -8.98 2.07
N VAL A 452 -10.24 -8.68 0.82
CA VAL A 452 -10.86 -7.62 0.02
C VAL A 452 -12.34 -7.93 -0.25
N GLY A 453 -12.67 -9.17 -0.62
CA GLY A 453 -14.06 -9.60 -0.80
C GLY A 453 -14.90 -9.50 0.48
N ARG A 454 -14.36 -9.97 1.61
CA ARG A 454 -15.01 -9.82 2.92
C ARG A 454 -15.17 -8.35 3.32
N ALA A 455 -14.22 -7.48 2.98
CA ALA A 455 -14.31 -6.05 3.25
C ALA A 455 -15.48 -5.42 2.49
N PHE A 456 -15.65 -5.73 1.20
CA PHE A 456 -16.81 -5.25 0.43
C PHE A 456 -18.14 -5.76 1.01
N ARG A 457 -18.24 -7.06 1.33
CA ARG A 457 -19.44 -7.62 1.99
C ARG A 457 -19.71 -6.96 3.34
N TYR A 458 -18.67 -6.68 4.12
CA TYR A 458 -18.79 -5.98 5.39
C TYR A 458 -19.27 -4.54 5.22
N VAL A 459 -18.68 -3.76 4.30
CA VAL A 459 -19.08 -2.37 4.01
C VAL A 459 -20.53 -2.31 3.53
N MET A 460 -20.98 -3.30 2.76
CA MET A 460 -22.36 -3.38 2.25
C MET A 460 -23.37 -4.06 3.18
N SER A 461 -22.90 -4.64 4.28
CA SER A 461 -23.77 -5.22 5.31
C SER A 461 -24.41 -4.14 6.17
N ARG A 462 -25.49 -4.48 6.88
CA ARG A 462 -26.19 -3.57 7.81
C ARG A 462 -26.01 -4.03 9.26
N PRO A 463 -25.95 -3.11 10.23
CA PRO A 463 -25.98 -3.48 11.64
C PRO A 463 -27.22 -4.32 11.96
N ALA A 464 -27.04 -5.42 12.68
CA ALA A 464 -28.15 -6.25 13.14
C ALA A 464 -28.92 -5.55 14.28
N SER A 465 -30.22 -5.79 14.40
CA SER A 465 -31.00 -5.30 15.54
C SER A 465 -30.68 -6.11 16.80
N PRO A 466 -30.88 -5.57 18.03
CA PRO A 466 -30.68 -6.34 19.26
C PRO A 466 -31.52 -7.63 19.29
N GLY A 467 -30.86 -8.78 19.43
CA GLY A 467 -31.49 -10.11 19.40
C GLY A 467 -31.47 -10.80 18.03
N GLU A 468 -31.02 -10.13 16.97
CA GLU A 468 -30.83 -10.74 15.65
C GLU A 468 -29.34 -11.03 15.39
N HIS A 469 -29.05 -12.07 14.60
CA HIS A 469 -27.69 -12.38 14.11
C HIS A 469 -26.62 -12.36 15.23
N GLY A 470 -26.98 -12.90 16.40
CA GLY A 470 -26.09 -13.00 17.56
C GLY A 470 -25.84 -11.68 18.31
N ARG A 471 -26.45 -10.55 17.92
CA ARG A 471 -26.31 -9.28 18.64
C ARG A 471 -27.00 -9.37 20.01
N PRO A 472 -26.28 -9.18 21.14
CA PRO A 472 -26.88 -9.33 22.46
C PRO A 472 -27.93 -8.24 22.77
N ARG A 473 -29.01 -8.63 23.44
CA ARG A 473 -29.95 -7.69 24.08
C ARG A 473 -29.42 -7.31 25.46
N ARG A 474 -28.77 -6.15 25.56
CA ARG A 474 -28.22 -5.67 26.84
C ARG A 474 -29.34 -5.13 27.72
N LYS A 475 -29.44 -5.64 28.95
CA LYS A 475 -30.49 -5.24 29.91
C LYS A 475 -30.34 -3.78 30.40
N ARG A 476 -29.10 -3.32 30.61
CA ARG A 476 -28.81 -1.97 31.12
C ARG A 476 -28.72 -0.96 29.97
N ARG A 477 -29.53 0.11 30.03
CA ARG A 477 -29.59 1.17 29.00
C ARG A 477 -28.25 1.87 28.75
N TRP A 478 -27.52 2.22 29.81
CA TRP A 478 -26.20 2.88 29.68
C TRP A 478 -25.18 1.98 28.98
N ALA A 479 -25.16 0.68 29.30
CA ALA A 479 -24.25 -0.27 28.68
C ALA A 479 -24.61 -0.51 27.20
N ALA A 480 -25.91 -0.48 26.88
CA ALA A 480 -26.39 -0.53 25.51
C ALA A 480 -25.97 0.72 24.72
N ALA A 481 -26.04 1.91 25.31
CA ALA A 481 -25.61 3.16 24.68
C ALA A 481 -24.08 3.20 24.48
N LEU A 482 -23.31 2.90 25.53
CA LEU A 482 -21.84 2.91 25.49
C LEU A 482 -21.29 1.93 24.44
N LEU A 483 -21.86 0.73 24.36
CA LEU A 483 -21.39 -0.32 23.46
C LEU A 483 -22.12 -0.33 22.12
N ALA A 484 -23.11 0.56 21.90
CA ALA A 484 -23.84 0.61 20.63
C ALA A 484 -22.93 0.80 19.41
N PRO A 485 -21.90 1.67 19.42
CA PRO A 485 -20.99 1.81 18.28
C PRO A 485 -20.24 0.50 17.98
N ILE A 486 -19.71 -0.15 19.02
CA ILE A 486 -18.97 -1.42 18.89
C ILE A 486 -19.90 -2.54 18.44
N ASP A 487 -21.08 -2.67 19.04
CA ASP A 487 -22.07 -3.69 18.69
C ASP A 487 -22.58 -3.50 17.25
N ARG A 488 -22.73 -2.26 16.76
CA ARG A 488 -23.10 -1.96 15.37
C ARG A 488 -22.02 -2.32 14.36
N LEU A 489 -20.75 -2.22 14.74
CA LEU A 489 -19.61 -2.62 13.91
C LEU A 489 -19.43 -4.14 13.90
N ARG A 490 -19.52 -4.78 15.07
CA ARG A 490 -19.25 -6.21 15.24
C ARG A 490 -20.37 -7.11 14.70
N TRP A 491 -21.62 -6.76 15.00
CA TRP A 491 -22.77 -7.61 14.70
C TRP A 491 -23.52 -7.05 13.49
N ARG A 492 -23.22 -7.61 12.31
CA ARG A 492 -23.79 -7.17 11.04
C ARG A 492 -24.44 -8.35 10.34
N LYS A 493 -25.49 -8.05 9.58
CA LYS A 493 -26.19 -9.00 8.72
C LYS A 493 -26.11 -8.55 7.27
N PRO A 494 -26.23 -9.47 6.29
CA PRO A 494 -26.33 -9.08 4.89
C PRO A 494 -27.36 -7.96 4.69
N GLY A 495 -27.04 -7.04 3.78
CA GLY A 495 -28.02 -6.04 3.34
C GLY A 495 -29.21 -6.72 2.67
N ARG A 496 -30.32 -5.99 2.49
CA ARG A 496 -31.49 -6.48 1.74
C ARG A 496 -31.09 -7.12 0.40
N ALA A 497 -31.67 -8.26 0.08
CA ALA A 497 -31.49 -8.88 -1.24
C ALA A 497 -32.21 -8.07 -2.33
N TYR A 498 -31.63 -8.08 -3.52
CA TYR A 498 -32.19 -7.48 -4.73
C TYR A 498 -32.45 -8.61 -5.71
N VAL A 499 -33.73 -8.90 -5.95
CA VAL A 499 -34.15 -9.93 -6.90
C VAL A 499 -34.22 -9.30 -8.29
N VAL A 500 -33.44 -9.85 -9.20
CA VAL A 500 -33.37 -9.47 -10.61
C VAL A 500 -34.20 -10.47 -11.39
N HIS A 501 -35.40 -10.07 -11.76
CA HIS A 501 -36.26 -10.83 -12.67
C HIS A 501 -35.83 -10.56 -14.11
N HIS A 502 -35.57 -11.62 -14.87
CA HIS A 502 -35.16 -11.55 -16.27
C HIS A 502 -35.91 -12.60 -17.10
N ASN A 503 -36.06 -12.35 -18.40
CA ASN A 503 -36.60 -13.37 -19.30
C ASN A 503 -35.67 -14.60 -19.34
N PRO A 504 -36.19 -15.84 -19.45
CA PRO A 504 -35.38 -17.05 -19.55
C PRO A 504 -34.57 -17.16 -20.86
N ASP A 505 -34.84 -16.32 -21.86
CA ASP A 505 -34.06 -16.32 -23.10
C ASP A 505 -32.57 -16.06 -22.85
N GLU A 506 -31.74 -16.71 -23.66
CA GLU A 506 -30.29 -16.70 -23.50
C GLU A 506 -29.68 -15.29 -23.48
N THR A 507 -30.23 -14.36 -24.28
CA THR A 507 -29.73 -12.99 -24.33
C THR A 507 -30.00 -12.26 -23.02
N SER A 508 -31.18 -12.46 -22.43
CA SER A 508 -31.56 -11.88 -21.15
C SER A 508 -30.78 -12.47 -19.98
N VAL A 509 -30.57 -13.79 -19.96
CA VAL A 509 -29.72 -14.47 -18.97
C VAL A 509 -28.31 -13.90 -18.98
N ARG A 510 -27.70 -13.77 -20.17
CA ARG A 510 -26.34 -13.23 -20.31
C ARG A 510 -26.28 -11.77 -19.86
N HIS A 511 -27.25 -10.92 -20.21
CA HIS A 511 -27.30 -9.54 -19.73
C HIS A 511 -27.47 -9.43 -18.21
N ALA A 512 -28.32 -10.26 -17.62
CA ALA A 512 -28.50 -10.31 -16.18
C ALA A 512 -27.21 -10.75 -15.48
N ALA A 513 -26.52 -11.77 -16.00
CA ALA A 513 -25.24 -12.25 -15.48
C ALA A 513 -24.18 -11.15 -15.41
N LEU A 514 -24.19 -10.16 -16.31
CA LEU A 514 -23.23 -9.07 -16.28
C LEU A 514 -23.39 -8.14 -15.07
N LEU A 515 -24.55 -8.14 -14.40
CA LEU A 515 -24.74 -7.41 -13.14
C LEU A 515 -23.91 -8.01 -12.00
N ARG A 516 -23.57 -9.32 -12.04
CA ARG A 516 -22.68 -9.95 -11.03
C ARG A 516 -21.31 -9.29 -10.98
N LEU A 517 -20.82 -8.74 -12.10
CA LEU A 517 -19.52 -8.07 -12.15
C LEU A 517 -19.46 -6.82 -11.25
N TRP A 518 -20.62 -6.26 -10.90
CA TRP A 518 -20.76 -5.08 -10.06
C TRP A 518 -21.18 -5.40 -8.62
N ASP A 519 -21.65 -6.62 -8.37
CA ASP A 519 -22.20 -7.06 -7.09
C ASP A 519 -21.12 -7.55 -6.10
N LEU A 520 -20.25 -6.62 -5.68
CA LEU A 520 -19.17 -6.94 -4.73
C LEU A 520 -19.68 -7.29 -3.33
N GLY A 521 -20.96 -7.02 -3.05
CA GLY A 521 -21.62 -7.30 -1.77
C GLY A 521 -22.41 -8.62 -1.75
N GLU A 522 -22.49 -9.33 -2.87
CA GLU A 522 -23.29 -10.56 -3.05
C GLU A 522 -24.76 -10.37 -2.63
N ARG A 523 -25.38 -9.29 -3.11
CA ARG A 523 -26.76 -8.90 -2.78
C ARG A 523 -27.77 -9.23 -3.87
N LEU A 524 -27.32 -9.62 -5.06
CA LEU A 524 -28.19 -9.94 -6.17
C LEU A 524 -28.63 -11.41 -6.14
N GLN A 525 -29.93 -11.62 -6.33
CA GLN A 525 -30.53 -12.91 -6.66
C GLN A 525 -31.14 -12.80 -8.04
N PHE A 526 -31.20 -13.90 -8.79
CA PHE A 526 -31.66 -13.90 -10.17
C PHE A 526 -32.78 -14.91 -10.31
N VAL A 527 -33.88 -14.48 -10.91
CA VAL A 527 -35.09 -15.29 -11.11
C VAL A 527 -35.50 -15.16 -12.57
N ALA A 528 -35.73 -16.30 -13.22
CA ALA A 528 -36.31 -16.31 -14.55
C ALA A 528 -37.83 -16.06 -14.45
N ASP A 529 -38.33 -15.09 -15.21
CA ASP A 529 -39.74 -14.69 -15.26
C ASP A 529 -40.14 -14.49 -16.73
N GLU A 530 -40.98 -15.37 -17.25
CA GLU A 530 -41.49 -15.31 -18.63
C GLU A 530 -42.31 -14.05 -18.90
N GLY A 531 -42.90 -13.44 -17.87
CA GLY A 531 -43.64 -12.18 -17.96
C GLY A 531 -42.75 -10.96 -18.21
N VAL A 532 -41.43 -11.09 -18.05
CA VAL A 532 -40.47 -10.00 -18.35
C VAL A 532 -40.12 -10.04 -19.83
N SER A 533 -40.29 -8.92 -20.55
CA SER A 533 -39.89 -8.86 -21.96
C SER A 533 -38.39 -9.11 -22.13
N SER A 534 -37.98 -9.74 -23.23
CA SER A 534 -36.57 -9.96 -23.56
C SER A 534 -35.74 -8.67 -23.47
N ARG A 535 -34.52 -8.79 -22.93
CA ARG A 535 -33.55 -7.71 -22.64
C ARG A 535 -34.01 -6.66 -21.63
N LYS A 536 -35.19 -6.84 -21.01
CA LYS A 536 -35.61 -6.02 -19.87
C LYS A 536 -35.29 -6.75 -18.57
N LEU A 537 -35.13 -5.95 -17.52
CA LEU A 537 -34.90 -6.42 -16.16
C LEU A 537 -35.91 -5.72 -15.27
N VAL A 538 -36.47 -6.49 -14.34
CA VAL A 538 -37.34 -5.98 -13.28
C VAL A 538 -36.65 -6.24 -11.95
N ILE A 539 -36.50 -5.18 -11.15
CA ILE A 539 -35.81 -5.25 -9.86
C ILE A 539 -36.85 -5.22 -8.76
N GLU A 540 -36.75 -6.17 -7.84
CA GLU A 540 -37.53 -6.24 -6.62
C GLU A 540 -36.58 -6.23 -5.42
N ILE A 541 -36.96 -5.52 -4.36
CA ILE A 541 -36.11 -5.35 -3.17
C ILE A 541 -36.82 -6.02 -1.99
N GLU A 542 -36.10 -6.87 -1.28
CA GLU A 542 -36.60 -7.57 -0.11
C GLU A 542 -37.19 -6.58 0.94
N GLY A 543 -38.49 -6.73 1.21
CA GLY A 543 -39.21 -5.92 2.20
C GLY A 543 -39.69 -4.55 1.70
N GLU A 544 -39.58 -4.24 0.41
CA GLU A 544 -40.21 -3.05 -0.22
C GLU A 544 -41.36 -3.50 -1.14
N ARG A 545 -42.53 -2.84 -1.05
CA ARG A 545 -43.64 -3.09 -1.98
C ARG A 545 -43.37 -2.34 -3.28
N GLY A 546 -42.94 -3.03 -4.33
CA GLY A 546 -42.83 -2.47 -5.68
C GLY A 546 -41.84 -3.19 -6.58
N ARG A 547 -42.17 -3.27 -7.88
CA ARG A 547 -41.29 -3.72 -8.97
C ARG A 547 -40.75 -2.51 -9.72
N TYR A 548 -39.43 -2.41 -9.88
CA TYR A 548 -38.77 -1.29 -10.54
C TYR A 548 -38.30 -1.69 -11.94
N VAL A 549 -38.55 -0.83 -12.93
CA VAL A 549 -38.17 -1.06 -14.33
C VAL A 549 -37.45 0.17 -14.90
N GLY A 550 -36.62 -0.01 -15.93
CA GLY A 550 -35.99 1.10 -16.64
C GLY A 550 -35.07 1.97 -15.78
N ALA A 551 -35.25 3.29 -15.82
CA ALA A 551 -34.46 4.24 -15.03
C ALA A 551 -34.62 4.05 -13.52
N ALA A 552 -35.78 3.61 -13.06
CA ALA A 552 -36.02 3.31 -11.65
C ALA A 552 -35.20 2.09 -11.19
N ALA A 553 -35.15 1.03 -12.01
CA ALA A 553 -34.30 -0.14 -11.75
C ALA A 553 -32.81 0.23 -11.65
N GLY A 554 -32.28 0.98 -12.63
CA GLY A 554 -30.88 1.43 -12.59
C GLY A 554 -30.58 2.29 -11.35
N SER A 555 -31.51 3.16 -10.96
CA SER A 555 -31.43 3.98 -9.75
C SER A 555 -31.37 3.13 -8.46
N MET A 556 -32.05 1.98 -8.42
CA MET A 556 -31.98 1.05 -7.29
C MET A 556 -30.66 0.29 -7.26
N LEU A 557 -30.17 -0.17 -8.41
CA LEU A 557 -28.90 -0.90 -8.52
C LEU A 557 -27.67 -0.03 -8.17
N LEU A 558 -27.70 1.27 -8.46
CA LEU A 558 -26.68 2.24 -8.00
C LEU A 558 -26.50 2.24 -6.46
N ARG A 559 -27.48 1.75 -5.69
CA ARG A 559 -27.38 1.66 -4.23
C ARG A 559 -26.44 0.53 -3.76
N ILE A 560 -26.13 -0.43 -4.63
CA ILE A 560 -25.36 -1.63 -4.25
C ILE A 560 -24.10 -1.86 -5.09
N PHE A 561 -23.84 -1.03 -6.11
CA PHE A 561 -22.66 -1.16 -6.96
C PHE A 561 -21.60 -0.08 -6.68
N PRO A 562 -20.53 -0.39 -5.92
CA PRO A 562 -19.51 0.60 -5.51
C PRO A 562 -18.84 1.32 -6.67
N GLY A 563 -18.59 0.60 -7.78
CA GLY A 563 -17.98 1.18 -8.97
C GLY A 563 -18.81 2.28 -9.64
N LEU A 564 -20.08 2.45 -9.25
CA LEU A 564 -20.97 3.49 -9.76
C LEU A 564 -21.40 4.50 -8.68
N TRP A 565 -20.82 4.45 -7.47
CA TRP A 565 -21.22 5.36 -6.38
C TRP A 565 -20.89 6.82 -6.65
N TRP A 566 -19.91 7.10 -7.51
CA TRP A 566 -19.60 8.46 -7.96
C TRP A 566 -20.76 9.14 -8.71
N LEU A 567 -21.71 8.37 -9.26
CA LEU A 567 -22.94 8.91 -9.86
C LEU A 567 -23.99 9.34 -8.82
N ARG A 568 -23.86 8.94 -7.55
CA ARG A 568 -24.83 9.26 -6.49
C ARG A 568 -24.97 10.75 -6.20
N PRO A 569 -23.89 11.52 -5.98
CA PRO A 569 -24.02 12.97 -5.76
C PRO A 569 -24.63 13.65 -6.98
N VAL A 570 -24.20 13.28 -8.20
CA VAL A 570 -24.73 13.82 -9.46
C VAL A 570 -26.23 13.58 -9.61
N ARG A 571 -26.75 12.44 -9.11
CA ARG A 571 -28.18 12.13 -9.13
C ARG A 571 -29.05 13.11 -8.34
N ARG A 572 -28.47 13.81 -7.35
CA ARG A 572 -29.19 14.79 -6.52
C ARG A 572 -29.30 16.16 -7.21
N ILE A 573 -28.53 16.40 -8.27
CA ILE A 573 -28.55 17.64 -9.03
C ILE A 573 -29.71 17.55 -10.04
N PRO A 574 -30.68 18.48 -10.05
CA PRO A 574 -31.91 18.36 -10.85
C PRO A 574 -31.67 18.12 -12.36
N VAL A 575 -30.76 18.89 -12.97
CA VAL A 575 -30.45 18.82 -14.41
C VAL A 575 -29.60 17.59 -14.75
N LEU A 576 -28.56 17.32 -13.95
CA LEU A 576 -27.63 16.23 -14.22
C LEU A 576 -28.15 14.86 -13.75
N GLY A 577 -29.17 14.83 -12.88
CA GLY A 577 -29.65 13.60 -12.26
C GLY A 577 -30.39 12.67 -13.21
N THR A 578 -31.05 13.21 -14.24
CA THR A 578 -31.67 12.40 -15.31
C THR A 578 -30.60 11.79 -16.22
N ALA A 579 -29.57 12.56 -16.59
CA ALA A 579 -28.42 12.06 -17.35
C ALA A 579 -27.64 10.98 -16.58
N ALA A 580 -27.39 11.18 -15.28
CA ALA A 580 -26.72 10.19 -14.44
C ALA A 580 -27.52 8.87 -14.32
N ARG A 581 -28.85 8.95 -14.22
CA ARG A 581 -29.74 7.77 -14.22
C ARG A 581 -29.72 7.06 -15.56
N ALA A 582 -29.79 7.80 -16.66
CA ALA A 582 -29.70 7.24 -18.00
C ALA A 582 -28.33 6.58 -18.25
N LEU A 583 -27.23 7.23 -17.85
CA LEU A 583 -25.88 6.70 -17.95
C LEU A 583 -25.71 5.43 -17.12
N ALA A 584 -26.21 5.40 -15.89
CA ALA A 584 -26.22 4.19 -15.07
C ALA A 584 -26.99 3.06 -15.74
N VAL A 585 -28.15 3.35 -16.34
CA VAL A 585 -28.91 2.37 -17.12
C VAL A 585 -28.13 1.92 -18.35
N VAL A 586 -27.40 2.79 -19.05
CA VAL A 586 -26.58 2.39 -20.22
C VAL A 586 -25.44 1.47 -19.77
N ILE A 587 -24.73 1.84 -18.70
CA ILE A 587 -23.65 1.04 -18.12
C ILE A 587 -24.17 -0.32 -17.64
N LEU A 588 -25.38 -0.36 -17.07
CA LEU A 588 -25.96 -1.58 -16.47
C LEU A 588 -26.79 -2.43 -17.45
N ARG A 589 -27.43 -1.84 -18.45
CA ARG A 589 -28.10 -2.56 -19.56
C ARG A 589 -27.11 -3.09 -20.58
N GLN A 590 -25.88 -2.56 -20.56
CA GLN A 590 -24.78 -3.04 -21.39
C GLN A 590 -25.15 -3.10 -22.87
N ARG A 591 -25.85 -2.07 -23.38
CA ARG A 591 -26.09 -1.93 -24.81
C ARG A 591 -24.74 -1.99 -25.54
N PRO A 592 -24.66 -2.68 -26.71
CA PRO A 592 -23.46 -2.65 -27.54
C PRO A 592 -23.05 -1.22 -27.86
#